data_AF-A0A818CDK6-F1
#
_entry.id   AF-A0A818CDK6-F1
#
_cell.length_a   1.000
_cell.length_b   1.000
_cell.length_c   1.000
_cell.angle_alpha   90.00
_cell.angle_beta   90.00
_cell.angle_gamma   90.00
#
_symmetry.space_group_name_H-M   'P 1'
#
loop_
_entity.id
_entity.type
_entity.pdbx_description
1 polymer ?
#
loop_
_entity_poly.entity_id
_entity_poly.type
_entity_poly.pdbx_seq_one_letter_code
_entity_poly.pdbx_strand_id
1 'polypeptide(L)' 'MNGHSLFGDHLRALETHVRRTYPLQIQRFEQLKSLLTSLRSVSSPEIQNVFFKNILGYCSIELILRNLYETITVSL' A
#
# COMPACT_ATOMS: atom_id res chain seq x y z
N MET A 1 -1.68 -3.37 -31.06
CA MET A 1 -2.82 -4.13 -30.52
C MET A 1 -2.53 -4.44 -29.05
N ASN A 2 -3.42 -3.97 -28.18
CA ASN A 2 -3.70 -4.38 -26.79
C ASN A 2 -2.57 -4.25 -25.75
N GLY A 3 -2.35 -3.04 -25.25
CA GLY A 3 -1.71 -2.83 -23.95
C GLY A 3 -2.66 -3.29 -22.84
N HIS A 4 -2.59 -4.56 -22.46
CA HIS A 4 -3.22 -5.06 -21.24
C HIS A 4 -2.55 -4.37 -20.06
N SER A 5 -3.28 -3.49 -19.36
CA SER A 5 -2.76 -2.90 -18.12
C SER A 5 -2.61 -4.03 -17.10
N LEU A 6 -1.39 -4.27 -16.60
CA LEU A 6 -1.07 -5.26 -15.57
C LEU A 6 -2.06 -5.20 -14.39
N PHE A 7 -2.48 -4.00 -14.04
CA PHE A 7 -3.49 -3.74 -13.02
C PHE A 7 -4.88 -4.33 -13.34
N GLY A 8 -5.33 -4.23 -14.59
CA GLY A 8 -6.59 -4.81 -15.04
C GLY A 8 -6.58 -6.34 -14.99
N ASP A 9 -5.45 -6.96 -15.33
CA ASP A 9 -5.30 -8.42 -15.26
C ASP A 9 -5.33 -8.92 -13.80
N HIS A 10 -4.68 -8.21 -12.87
CA HIS A 10 -4.75 -8.53 -11.43
C HIS A 10 -6.15 -8.33 -10.84
N LEU A 11 -6.87 -7.28 -11.25
CA LEU A 11 -8.26 -7.05 -10.84
C LEU A 11 -9.19 -8.19 -11.28
N ARG A 12 -9.02 -8.68 -12.51
CA ARG A 12 -9.81 -9.81 -13.05
C ARG A 12 -9.48 -11.12 -12.33
N ALA A 13 -8.22 -11.33 -11.97
CA ALA A 13 -7.80 -12.48 -11.17
C ALA A 13 -8.44 -12.43 -9.76
N LEU A 14 -8.45 -11.26 -9.13
CA LEU A 14 -9.09 -11.04 -7.83
C LEU A 14 -10.60 -11.29 -7.90
N GLU A 15 -11.29 -10.77 -8.91
CA GLU A 15 -12.72 -10.99 -9.14
C GLU A 15 -13.05 -12.48 -9.24
N THR A 16 -12.26 -13.21 -10.04
CA THR A 16 -12.42 -14.64 -10.23
C THR A 16 -12.20 -15.42 -8.93
N HIS A 17 -11.17 -15.06 -8.16
CA HIS A 17 -10.90 -15.68 -6.87
C HIS A 17 -12.03 -15.43 -5.87
N VAL A 18 -12.47 -14.18 -5.72
CA VAL A 18 -13.53 -13.80 -4.77
C VAL A 18 -14.85 -14.52 -5.08
N ARG A 19 -15.24 -14.61 -6.35
CA ARG A 19 -16.46 -15.34 -6.74
C ARG A 19 -16.38 -16.84 -6.48
N ARG A 20 -15.19 -17.45 -6.65
CA ARG A 20 -14.97 -18.88 -6.36
C ARG A 20 -14.96 -19.16 -4.85
N THR A 21 -14.28 -18.32 -4.08
CA THR A 21 -14.05 -18.54 -2.64
C THR A 21 -15.26 -18.09 -1.79
N TYR A 22 -15.98 -17.05 -2.21
CA TYR A 22 -17.10 -16.45 -1.48
C TYR A 22 -18.33 -16.26 -2.37
N PRO A 23 -18.92 -17.33 -2.94
CA PRO A 23 -20.00 -17.24 -3.92
C PRO A 23 -21.28 -16.57 -3.37
N LEU A 24 -21.52 -16.66 -2.07
CA LEU A 24 -22.67 -16.04 -1.40
C LEU A 24 -22.47 -14.54 -1.12
N GLN A 25 -21.25 -14.02 -1.26
CA GLN A 25 -20.93 -12.62 -0.98
C GLN A 25 -20.74 -11.84 -2.28
N ILE A 26 -21.85 -11.66 -3.01
CA ILE A 26 -21.89 -11.09 -4.37
C ILE A 26 -21.21 -9.72 -4.45
N GLN A 27 -21.31 -8.90 -3.40
CA GLN A 27 -20.75 -7.55 -3.36
C GLN A 27 -19.28 -7.48 -2.90
N ARG A 28 -18.68 -8.60 -2.46
CA ARG A 28 -17.36 -8.60 -1.83
C ARG A 28 -16.26 -8.07 -2.75
N PHE A 29 -16.33 -8.37 -4.04
CA PHE A 29 -15.36 -7.87 -5.01
C PHE A 29 -15.43 -6.35 -5.15
N GLU A 30 -16.64 -5.78 -5.31
CA GLU A 30 -16.81 -4.33 -5.45
C GLU A 30 -16.41 -3.58 -4.18
N GLN A 31 -16.69 -4.14 -3.00
CA GLN A 31 -16.23 -3.60 -1.73
C GLN A 31 -14.69 -3.59 -1.63
N LEU A 32 -14.02 -4.69 -1.98
CA LEU A 32 -12.56 -4.76 -2.01
C LEU A 32 -11.94 -3.79 -3.02
N LYS A 33 -12.54 -3.68 -4.21
CA LYS A 33 -12.10 -2.75 -5.25
C LYS A 33 -12.23 -1.29 -4.81
N SER A 34 -13.33 -0.95 -4.12
CA SER A 34 -13.53 0.37 -3.53
C SER A 34 -12.45 0.66 -2.48
N LEU A 35 -12.19 -0.28 -1.56
CA LEU A 35 -11.12 -0.15 -0.55
C LEU A 35 -9.74 0.04 -1.18
N LEU A 36 -9.40 -0.72 -2.23
CA LEU A 36 -8.13 -0.56 -2.96
C LEU A 36 -8.00 0.82 -3.62
N THR A 37 -9.12 1.39 -4.06
CA THR A 37 -9.15 2.75 -4.64
C THR A 37 -8.99 3.81 -3.54
N SER A 38 -9.65 3.63 -2.39
CA SER A 38 -9.44 4.48 -1.21
C SER A 38 -8.01 4.39 -0.67
N LEU A 39 -7.39 3.22 -0.70
CA LEU A 39 -5.98 3.07 -0.32
C LEU A 39 -5.02 3.80 -1.27
N ARG A 40 -5.36 3.99 -2.55
CA ARG A 40 -4.57 4.85 -3.44
C ARG A 40 -4.66 6.34 -3.06
N SER A 41 -5.76 6.77 -2.45
CA SER A 41 -5.88 8.14 -1.94
C SER A 41 -5.09 8.36 -0.64
N VAL A 42 -4.74 7.29 0.08
CA VAL A 42 -3.78 7.35 1.18
C VAL A 42 -2.39 7.46 0.58
N SER A 43 -1.77 8.62 0.78
CA SER A 43 -0.49 8.93 0.18
C SER A 43 0.62 8.08 0.83
N SER A 44 1.66 7.71 0.06
CA SER A 44 2.84 7.02 0.62
C SER A 44 3.42 7.71 1.88
N PRO A 45 3.44 9.06 1.97
CA PRO A 45 3.80 9.78 3.20
C PRO A 45 2.94 9.45 4.43
N GLU A 46 1.64 9.19 4.27
CA GLU A 46 0.76 8.84 5.40
C GLU A 46 0.99 7.41 5.87
N ILE A 47 1.21 6.48 4.93
CA ILE A 47 1.57 5.08 5.25
C ILE A 47 2.94 5.05 5.94
N GLN A 48 3.91 5.80 5.43
CA GLN A 48 5.22 5.96 6.06
C GLN A 48 5.09 6.56 7.46
N ASN A 49 4.29 7.62 7.63
CA ASN A 49 4.03 8.21 8.93
C ASN A 49 3.41 7.23 9.93
N VAL A 50 2.43 6.41 9.53
CA VAL A 50 1.83 5.40 10.41
C VAL A 50 2.84 4.31 10.78
N PHE A 51 3.63 3.85 9.81
CA PHE A 51 4.66 2.82 10.03
C PHE A 51 5.77 3.33 10.96
N PHE A 52 6.30 4.53 10.72
CA PHE A 52 7.36 5.12 11.54
C PHE A 52 6.85 5.52 12.93
N LYS A 53 5.64 6.08 13.07
CA LYS A 53 5.06 6.40 14.39
C LYS A 53 4.84 5.16 15.25
N ASN A 54 4.40 4.06 14.65
CA ASN A 54 4.15 2.82 15.39
C ASN A 54 5.43 2.06 15.77
N ILE A 55 6.50 2.19 14.99
CA ILE A 55 7.77 1.49 15.23
C ILE A 55 8.76 2.32 16.07
N LEU A 56 8.80 3.64 15.88
CA LEU A 56 9.79 4.53 16.48
C LEU A 56 9.21 5.49 17.52
N GLY A 57 7.88 5.50 17.70
CA GLY A 57 7.18 6.48 18.54
C GLY A 57 7.08 7.87 17.89
N TYR A 58 6.79 8.91 18.69
CA TYR A 58 6.79 10.31 18.25
C TYR A 58 8.22 10.81 18.00
N CYS A 59 8.87 10.30 16.97
CA CYS A 59 10.15 10.80 16.48
C CYS A 59 9.94 11.38 15.08
N SER A 60 10.37 12.62 14.86
CA SER A 60 10.21 13.29 13.56
C SER A 60 10.99 12.53 12.49
N ILE A 61 10.33 12.18 11.38
CA ILE A 61 10.95 11.50 10.23
C ILE A 61 12.23 12.22 9.79
N GLU A 62 12.22 13.56 9.80
CA GLU A 62 13.38 14.40 9.51
C GLU A 62 14.59 14.11 10.41
N LEU A 63 14.36 13.85 11.70
CA LEU A 63 15.42 13.52 12.66
C LEU A 63 16.02 12.14 12.40
N ILE A 64 15.18 11.17 12.03
CA ILE A 64 15.60 9.80 11.70
C ILE A 64 16.42 9.80 10.42
N LEU A 65 15.95 10.49 9.38
CA LEU A 65 16.66 10.61 8.12
C LEU A 65 18.01 11.30 8.33
N ARG A 66 18.03 12.41 9.07
CA ARG A 66 19.27 13.12 9.41
C ARG A 66 20.27 12.21 10.12
N ASN A 67 19.84 11.46 11.14
CA ASN A 67 20.71 10.53 11.86
C ASN A 67 21.24 9.40 10.97
N LEU A 68 20.39 8.85 10.08
CA LEU A 68 20.82 7.81 9.14
C LEU A 68 21.88 8.32 8.17
N TYR A 69 21.71 9.52 7.62
CA TYR A 69 22.70 10.13 6.73
C TYR A 69 23.99 10.51 7.48
N GLU A 70 23.91 11.07 8.69
CA GLU A 70 25.10 11.35 9.52
C GLU A 70 25.87 10.06 9.84
N THR A 71 25.19 8.95 10.16
CA THR A 71 25.82 7.65 10.45
C THR A 71 26.53 7.05 9.22
N ILE A 72 25.96 7.21 8.02
CA ILE A 72 26.58 6.75 6.77
C ILE A 72 27.83 7.57 6.44
N THR A 73 27.84 8.86 6.78
CA THR A 73 28.95 9.77 6.42
C THR A 73 30.18 9.59 7.32
N VAL A 74 29.99 9.15 8.57
CA VAL A 74 31.10 8.85 9.50
C VAL A 74 31.77 7.50 9.20
N SER A 75 31.14 6.66 8.38
CA SER A 75 31.63 5.32 8.04
C SER A 75 32.33 5.24 6.67
N LEU A 76 32.64 6.38 6.03
CA LEU A 76 33.36 6.51 4.76
C LEU A 76 34.68 7.26 4.92
#